data_AF-A0A9D1N3C5-F1
#
_entry.id   AF-A0A9D1N3C5-F1
#
_cell.length_a   1.000
_cell.length_b   1.000
_cell.length_c   1.000
_cell.angle_alpha   90.00
_cell.angle_beta   90.00
_cell.angle_gamma   90.00
#
_symmetry.space_group_name_H-M   'P 1'
#
loop_
_entity.id
_entity.type
_entity.pdbx_description
1 polymer ?
#
loop_
_entity_poly.entity_id
_entity_poly.type
_entity_poly.pdbx_seq_one_letter_code
_entity_poly.pdbx_strand_id
1 'polypeptide(L)'
;MTTDVTNVHNACQMILRIAVRAPLMLVCSMAMCFFISVKLSTIFLAAIVILAAALASVALIYGAGILCAYAYNRIMVNVSQGTMRSLRTELFQRMERLPIRYFDTHAHGDIMSVYTNDADTLRQLMGQSIPQVIHSGVTIAASFVSMFLLNIPLTVITLAVIGAMVLATSKIAAKLANADGFIRRLPDGYRTALTGDGANLSQGQRQLPAIARAAVAGPPVLILDEAASSIDTRTEALVQQGMDALMAGRTTFVIAHRLSTVKNADCIMVLEQGRIIERGAHDELIAQKGRYYQLYTGHAVGA
;
A
#
# COMPACT_ATOMS: atom_id res chain seq x y z
N MET A 1 27.05 39.46 -101.85
CA MET A 1 27.41 38.03 -101.82
C MET A 1 28.33 37.67 -100.64
N THR A 2 28.39 38.50 -99.58
CA THR A 2 29.34 38.36 -98.45
C THR A 2 28.66 38.12 -97.09
N THR A 3 27.32 38.03 -97.05
CA THR A 3 26.52 37.83 -95.84
C THR A 3 26.24 36.36 -95.49
N ASP A 4 26.59 35.41 -96.38
CA ASP A 4 26.28 33.98 -96.20
C ASP A 4 27.36 33.22 -95.40
N VAL A 5 28.65 33.54 -95.64
CA VAL A 5 29.79 32.82 -95.04
C VAL A 5 29.95 33.10 -93.54
N THR A 6 29.67 34.32 -93.09
CA THR A 6 29.71 34.71 -91.66
C THR A 6 28.58 34.05 -90.85
N ASN A 7 27.42 33.84 -91.47
CA ASN A 7 26.28 33.21 -90.80
C ASN A 7 26.52 31.70 -90.61
N VAL A 8 27.11 31.03 -91.61
CA VAL A 8 27.52 29.62 -91.51
C VAL A 8 28.66 29.41 -90.50
N HIS A 9 29.63 30.32 -90.42
CA HIS A 9 30.71 30.24 -89.42
C HIS A 9 30.18 30.39 -87.98
N ASN A 10 29.25 31.34 -87.75
CA ASN A 10 28.63 31.53 -86.45
C ASN A 10 27.72 30.35 -86.06
N ALA A 11 26.97 29.79 -87.02
CA ALA A 11 26.18 28.58 -86.80
C ALA A 11 27.07 27.37 -86.47
N CYS A 12 28.20 27.19 -87.15
CA CYS A 12 29.16 26.12 -86.88
C CYS A 12 29.82 26.28 -85.50
N GLN A 13 30.21 27.50 -85.09
CA GLN A 13 30.71 27.75 -83.73
C GLN A 13 29.64 27.52 -82.67
N MET A 14 28.36 27.85 -82.94
CA MET A 14 27.25 27.59 -82.03
C MET A 14 27.01 26.09 -81.85
N ILE A 15 27.01 25.31 -82.95
CA ILE A 15 26.89 23.85 -82.92
C ILE A 15 28.07 23.23 -82.18
N LEU A 16 29.30 23.68 -82.42
CA LEU A 16 30.50 23.19 -81.72
C LEU A 16 30.44 23.49 -80.21
N ARG A 17 29.98 24.69 -79.82
CA ARG A 17 29.78 25.04 -78.40
C ARG A 17 28.69 24.19 -77.74
N ILE A 18 27.60 23.90 -78.44
CA ILE A 18 26.52 23.02 -77.94
C ILE A 18 27.01 21.57 -77.84
N ALA A 19 27.73 21.09 -78.87
CA ALA A 19 28.28 19.74 -78.94
C ALA A 19 29.30 19.44 -77.83
N VAL A 20 30.04 20.44 -77.35
CA VAL A 20 30.96 20.30 -76.20
C VAL A 20 30.25 20.53 -74.86
N ARG A 21 29.30 21.46 -74.77
CA ARG A 21 28.65 21.84 -73.51
C ARG A 21 27.59 20.84 -73.04
N ALA A 22 26.83 20.24 -73.95
CA ALA A 22 25.81 19.24 -73.62
C ALA A 22 26.38 17.97 -72.94
N PRO A 23 27.44 17.31 -73.47
CA PRO A 23 28.02 16.14 -72.80
C PRO A 23 28.73 16.51 -71.50
N LEU A 24 29.35 17.70 -71.41
CA LEU A 24 29.96 18.17 -70.17
C LEU A 24 28.94 18.33 -69.03
N MET A 25 27.74 18.86 -69.33
CA MET A 25 26.66 18.94 -68.33
C MET A 25 26.13 17.56 -67.94
N LEU A 26 26.01 16.62 -68.87
CA LEU A 26 25.59 15.25 -68.59
C LEU A 26 26.59 14.53 -67.67
N VAL A 27 27.89 14.62 -67.99
CA VAL A 27 28.97 14.03 -67.19
C VAL A 27 29.01 14.64 -65.79
N CYS A 28 28.82 15.96 -65.67
CA CYS A 28 28.79 16.64 -64.37
C CYS A 28 27.57 16.22 -63.53
N SER A 29 26.38 16.08 -64.15
CA SER A 29 25.16 15.58 -63.49
C SER A 29 25.29 14.12 -63.04
N MET A 30 25.91 13.25 -63.86
CA MET A 30 26.14 11.86 -63.49
C MET A 30 27.18 11.74 -62.37
N ALA A 31 28.26 12.52 -62.42
CA ALA A 31 29.25 12.59 -61.36
C ALA A 31 28.62 13.04 -60.04
N MET A 32 27.79 14.09 -60.06
CA MET A 32 27.06 14.58 -58.88
C MET A 32 26.14 13.50 -58.31
N CYS A 33 25.39 12.79 -59.15
CA CYS A 33 24.51 11.70 -58.73
C CYS A 33 25.28 10.52 -58.12
N PHE A 34 26.44 10.19 -58.69
CA PHE A 34 27.36 9.16 -58.17
C PHE A 34 27.92 9.55 -56.80
N PHE A 35 28.42 10.78 -56.64
CA PHE A 35 28.93 11.28 -55.35
C PHE A 35 27.85 11.32 -54.27
N ILE A 36 26.63 11.73 -54.61
CA ILE A 36 25.49 11.73 -53.68
C ILE A 36 25.14 10.29 -53.29
N SER A 37 25.06 9.36 -54.23
CA SER A 37 24.72 7.95 -53.96
C SER A 37 25.79 7.27 -53.09
N VAL A 38 27.07 7.53 -53.34
CA VAL A 38 28.20 6.98 -52.55
C VAL A 38 28.25 7.60 -51.15
N LYS A 39 28.06 8.92 -51.01
CA LYS A 39 27.98 9.55 -49.68
C LYS A 39 26.76 9.09 -48.89
N LEU A 40 25.62 8.94 -49.55
CA LEU A 40 24.39 8.46 -48.91
C LEU A 40 24.55 7.01 -48.45
N SER A 41 25.16 6.14 -49.26
CA SER A 41 25.46 4.76 -48.89
C SER A 41 26.44 4.65 -47.72
N THR A 42 27.51 5.46 -47.70
CA THR A 42 28.49 5.47 -46.60
C THR A 42 27.93 6.04 -45.30
N ILE A 43 27.11 7.10 -45.34
CA ILE A 43 26.40 7.62 -44.16
C ILE A 43 25.39 6.59 -43.63
N PHE A 44 24.66 5.90 -44.52
CA PHE A 44 23.69 4.88 -44.13
C PHE A 44 24.39 3.67 -43.48
N LEU A 45 25.53 3.24 -44.03
CA LEU A 45 26.34 2.15 -43.46
C LEU A 45 26.91 2.54 -42.08
N ALA A 46 27.43 3.75 -41.93
CA ALA A 46 27.92 4.27 -40.64
C ALA A 46 26.79 4.36 -39.60
N ALA A 47 25.60 4.82 -39.99
CA ALA A 47 24.43 4.88 -39.12
C ALA A 47 23.97 3.48 -38.67
N ILE A 48 23.98 2.48 -39.56
CA ILE A 48 23.68 1.08 -39.22
C ILE A 48 24.66 0.54 -38.19
N VAL A 49 25.96 0.82 -38.33
CA VAL A 49 26.99 0.35 -37.38
C VAL A 49 26.81 1.00 -36.00
N ILE A 50 26.56 2.31 -35.94
CA ILE A 50 26.30 3.02 -34.69
C ILE A 50 25.02 2.51 -34.02
N LEU A 51 23.96 2.28 -34.80
CA LEU A 51 22.70 1.74 -34.32
C LEU A 51 22.86 0.30 -33.80
N ALA A 52 23.60 -0.55 -34.52
CA ALA A 52 23.89 -1.92 -34.10
C ALA A 52 24.70 -1.95 -32.80
N ALA A 53 25.69 -1.06 -32.64
CA ALA A 53 26.45 -0.93 -31.40
C ALA A 53 25.57 -0.46 -30.23
N ALA A 54 24.70 0.53 -30.45
CA ALA A 54 23.74 1.00 -29.44
C ALA A 54 22.77 -0.11 -29.03
N LEU A 55 22.18 -0.84 -29.99
CA LEU A 55 21.31 -1.98 -29.74
C LEU A 55 22.02 -3.09 -28.96
N ALA A 56 23.27 -3.40 -29.31
CA ALA A 56 24.08 -4.38 -28.58
C ALA A 56 24.33 -3.96 -27.13
N SER A 57 24.62 -2.67 -26.88
CA SER A 57 24.83 -2.16 -25.53
C SER A 57 23.56 -2.23 -24.67
N VAL A 58 22.39 -1.91 -25.25
CA VAL A 58 21.09 -2.00 -24.58
C VAL A 58 20.73 -3.47 -24.29
N ALA A 59 20.96 -4.38 -25.25
CA ALA A 59 20.74 -5.80 -25.07
C ALA A 59 21.60 -6.38 -23.92
N LEU A 60 22.86 -5.93 -23.80
CA LEU A 60 23.75 -6.34 -22.72
C LEU A 60 23.27 -5.84 -21.35
N ILE A 61 22.79 -4.59 -21.26
CA ILE A 61 22.21 -4.04 -20.02
C ILE A 61 20.96 -4.81 -19.61
N TYR A 62 20.05 -5.10 -20.54
CA TYR A 62 18.85 -5.89 -20.23
C TYR A 62 19.20 -7.34 -19.85
N GLY A 63 20.18 -7.95 -20.52
CA GLY A 63 20.67 -9.29 -20.18
C GLY A 63 21.24 -9.34 -18.76
N ALA A 64 22.07 -8.37 -18.38
CA ALA A 64 22.58 -8.23 -17.02
C ALA A 64 21.45 -7.99 -16.01
N GLY A 65 20.44 -7.18 -16.37
CA GLY A 65 19.26 -6.94 -15.57
C GLY A 65 18.45 -8.21 -15.29
N ILE A 66 18.22 -9.04 -16.31
CA ILE A 66 17.52 -10.33 -16.17
C ILE A 66 18.30 -11.27 -15.24
N LEU A 67 19.62 -11.37 -15.41
CA LEU A 67 20.48 -12.20 -14.55
C LEU A 67 20.43 -11.73 -13.09
N CYS A 68 20.52 -10.42 -12.87
CA CYS A 68 20.44 -9.83 -11.53
C CYS A 68 19.07 -10.05 -10.90
N ALA A 69 17.98 -9.84 -11.65
CA ALA A 69 16.62 -10.07 -11.18
C ALA A 69 16.38 -11.55 -10.84
N TYR A 70 16.89 -12.47 -11.65
CA TYR A 70 16.82 -13.90 -11.37
C TYR A 70 17.58 -14.26 -10.09
N ALA A 71 18.82 -13.78 -9.95
CA ALA A 71 19.64 -14.00 -8.76
C ALA A 71 18.97 -13.44 -7.49
N TYR A 72 18.44 -12.21 -7.57
CA TYR A 72 17.70 -11.57 -6.49
C TYR A 72 16.48 -12.40 -6.06
N ASN A 73 15.63 -12.81 -7.01
CA ASN A 73 14.45 -13.63 -6.70
C ASN A 73 14.86 -14.98 -6.07
N ARG A 74 15.94 -15.59 -6.56
CA ARG A 74 16.43 -16.87 -6.02
C ARG A 74 16.95 -16.74 -4.59
N ILE A 75 17.74 -15.70 -4.31
CA ILE A 75 18.23 -15.40 -2.96
C ILE A 75 17.05 -15.12 -2.04
N MET A 76 16.08 -14.30 -2.49
CA MET A 76 14.92 -13.93 -1.69
C MET A 76 14.06 -15.13 -1.29
N VAL A 77 13.81 -16.06 -2.20
CA VAL A 77 13.06 -17.29 -1.89
C VAL A 77 13.80 -18.13 -0.84
N ASN A 78 15.11 -18.29 -0.98
CA ASN A 78 15.91 -19.04 -0.01
C ASN A 78 15.92 -18.39 1.36
N VAL A 79 16.09 -17.07 1.44
CA VAL A 79 16.10 -16.32 2.71
C VAL A 79 14.73 -16.35 3.36
N SER A 80 13.67 -15.96 2.64
CA SER A 80 12.31 -15.91 3.18
C SER A 80 11.83 -17.28 3.68
N GLN A 81 11.99 -18.34 2.86
CA GLN A 81 11.56 -19.68 3.26
C GLN A 81 12.48 -20.30 4.31
N GLY A 82 13.79 -20.05 4.23
CA GLY A 82 14.76 -20.52 5.21
C GLY A 82 14.51 -19.95 6.61
N THR A 83 14.28 -18.63 6.70
CA THR A 83 13.93 -17.98 7.97
C THR A 83 12.58 -18.49 8.48
N MET A 84 11.57 -18.63 7.62
CA MET A 84 10.26 -19.15 8.01
C MET A 84 10.31 -20.57 8.55
N ARG A 85 11.14 -21.43 7.95
CA ARG A 85 11.38 -22.78 8.46
C ARG A 85 11.97 -22.73 9.86
N SER A 86 13.02 -21.92 10.06
CA SER A 86 13.67 -21.76 11.37
C SER A 86 12.69 -21.25 12.42
N LEU A 87 11.93 -20.20 12.09
CA LEU A 87 10.96 -19.58 12.98
C LEU A 87 9.87 -20.57 13.40
N ARG A 88 9.29 -21.32 12.46
CA ARG A 88 8.29 -22.36 12.77
C ARG A 88 8.86 -23.44 13.69
N THR A 89 10.08 -23.90 13.43
CA THR A 89 10.75 -24.88 14.30
C THR A 89 11.00 -24.33 15.70
N GLU A 90 11.44 -23.07 15.82
CA GLU A 90 11.70 -22.44 17.12
C GLU A 90 10.41 -22.20 17.92
N LEU A 91 9.36 -21.68 17.27
CA LEU A 91 8.04 -21.51 17.88
C LEU A 91 7.48 -22.84 18.38
N PHE A 92 7.62 -23.91 17.59
CA PHE A 92 7.18 -25.25 17.98
C PHE A 92 7.95 -25.78 19.19
N GLN A 93 9.30 -25.73 19.16
CA GLN A 93 10.13 -26.18 20.29
C GLN A 93 9.86 -25.38 21.57
N ARG A 94 9.53 -24.09 21.44
CA ARG A 94 9.23 -23.23 22.58
C ARG A 94 7.84 -23.53 23.15
N MET A 95 6.89 -23.89 22.29
CA MET A 95 5.56 -24.36 22.69
C MET A 95 5.64 -25.62 23.55
N GLU A 96 6.49 -26.58 23.20
CA GLU A 96 6.68 -27.81 23.98
C GLU A 96 7.25 -27.59 25.39
N ARG A 97 7.95 -26.47 25.60
CA ARG A 97 8.60 -26.14 26.89
C ARG A 97 7.76 -25.22 27.77
N LEU A 98 6.64 -24.69 27.26
CA LEU A 98 5.79 -23.78 28.01
C LEU A 98 4.99 -24.55 29.09
N PRO A 99 4.84 -23.99 30.30
CA PRO A 99 4.06 -24.62 31.36
C PRO A 99 2.56 -24.64 31.02
N ILE A 100 1.84 -25.66 31.48
CA ILE A 100 0.41 -25.89 31.18
C ILE A 100 -0.46 -24.66 31.46
N ARG A 101 -0.16 -23.91 32.53
CA ARG A 101 -0.86 -22.65 32.88
C ARG A 101 -0.86 -21.59 31.76
N TYR A 102 0.14 -21.58 30.88
CA TYR A 102 0.17 -20.68 29.72
C TYR A 102 -0.93 -21.01 28.70
N PHE A 103 -1.24 -22.30 28.55
CA PHE A 103 -2.30 -22.79 27.66
C PHE A 103 -3.70 -22.64 28.28
N ASP A 104 -3.81 -22.57 29.60
CA ASP A 104 -5.08 -22.30 30.29
C ASP A 104 -5.49 -20.82 30.24
N THR A 105 -4.53 -19.93 29.95
CA THR A 105 -4.74 -18.47 29.92
C THR A 105 -4.87 -17.89 28.51
N HIS A 106 -4.49 -18.64 27.47
CA HIS A 106 -4.62 -18.24 26.07
C HIS A 106 -5.43 -19.29 25.34
N ALA A 107 -6.51 -18.87 24.66
CA ALA A 107 -7.35 -19.80 23.93
C ALA A 107 -6.52 -20.53 22.85
N HIS A 108 -6.81 -21.81 22.61
CA HIS A 108 -6.10 -22.60 21.60
C HIS A 108 -6.10 -21.96 20.19
N GLY A 109 -7.12 -21.15 19.88
CA GLY A 109 -7.19 -20.37 18.64
C GLY A 109 -6.15 -19.25 18.53
N ASP A 110 -5.84 -18.56 19.63
CA ASP A 110 -4.89 -17.44 19.65
C ASP A 110 -3.47 -17.93 19.39
N ILE A 111 -3.10 -19.08 19.95
CA ILE A 111 -1.78 -19.70 19.74
C ILE A 111 -1.61 -20.14 18.28
N MET A 112 -2.66 -20.70 17.67
CA MET A 112 -2.63 -21.09 16.26
C MET A 112 -2.60 -19.88 15.31
N SER A 113 -3.22 -18.76 15.69
CA SER A 113 -3.13 -17.50 14.94
C SER A 113 -1.70 -16.98 14.84
N VAL A 114 -0.94 -17.01 15.95
CA VAL A 114 0.49 -16.63 15.93
C VAL A 114 1.30 -17.57 15.03
N TYR A 115 1.00 -18.87 15.05
CA TYR A 115 1.73 -19.85 14.27
C TYR A 115 1.44 -19.80 12.76
N THR A 116 0.26 -19.29 12.38
CA THR A 116 -0.20 -19.26 10.98
C THR A 116 -0.18 -17.84 10.42
N ASN A 117 -0.96 -16.94 11.01
CA ASN A 117 -1.20 -15.59 10.52
C ASN A 117 -0.01 -14.66 10.75
N ASP A 118 0.55 -14.64 11.96
CA ASP A 118 1.70 -13.77 12.26
C ASP A 118 2.96 -14.26 11.53
N ALA A 119 3.13 -15.58 11.48
CA ALA A 119 4.20 -16.21 10.72
C ALA A 119 4.10 -15.87 9.22
N ASP A 120 2.91 -15.93 8.60
CA ASP A 120 2.75 -15.52 7.20
C ASP A 120 2.91 -14.00 7.00
N THR A 121 2.50 -13.19 7.97
CA THR A 121 2.73 -11.73 7.95
C THR A 121 4.24 -11.45 7.94
N LEU A 122 5.01 -12.13 8.79
CA LEU A 122 6.48 -12.03 8.78
C LEU A 122 7.07 -12.51 7.45
N ARG A 123 6.57 -13.61 6.88
CA ARG A 123 6.99 -14.07 5.55
C ARG A 123 6.76 -13.00 4.49
N GLN A 124 5.61 -12.32 4.50
CA GLN A 124 5.26 -11.27 3.54
C GLN A 124 6.13 -10.02 3.74
N LEU A 125 6.36 -9.63 4.99
CA LEU A 125 7.25 -8.52 5.33
C LEU A 125 8.68 -8.78 4.81
N MET A 126 9.20 -9.99 5.05
CA MET A 126 10.56 -10.37 4.64
C MET A 126 10.68 -10.59 3.13
N GLY A 127 9.68 -11.23 2.51
CA GLY A 127 9.74 -11.62 1.10
C GLY A 127 9.34 -10.53 0.12
N GLN A 128 8.54 -9.55 0.55
CA GLN A 128 7.95 -8.56 -0.35
C GLN A 128 8.09 -7.12 0.17
N SER A 129 7.67 -6.83 1.41
CA SER A 129 7.58 -5.43 1.86
C SER A 129 8.95 -4.79 2.10
N ILE A 130 9.83 -5.42 2.88
CA ILE A 130 11.17 -4.89 3.17
C ILE A 130 11.97 -4.70 1.87
N PRO A 131 12.03 -5.70 0.97
CA PRO A 131 12.77 -5.53 -0.27
C PRO A 131 12.17 -4.46 -1.19
N GLN A 132 10.83 -4.34 -1.24
CA GLN A 132 10.16 -3.32 -2.03
C GLN A 132 10.44 -1.90 -1.52
N VAL A 133 10.51 -1.70 -0.20
CA VAL A 133 10.89 -0.39 0.39
C VAL A 133 12.32 -0.03 0.00
N ILE A 134 13.25 -0.98 0.10
CA ILE A 134 14.65 -0.77 -0.30
C ILE A 134 14.74 -0.44 -1.80
N HIS A 135 14.12 -1.26 -2.65
CA HIS A 135 14.11 -1.06 -4.10
C HIS A 135 13.52 0.32 -4.49
N SER A 136 12.41 0.71 -3.86
CA SER A 136 11.77 1.99 -4.11
C SER A 136 12.66 3.15 -3.67
N GLY A 137 13.31 3.06 -2.50
CA GLY A 137 14.25 4.06 -2.02
C GLY A 137 15.45 4.26 -2.94
N VAL A 138 16.07 3.16 -3.39
CA VAL A 138 17.20 3.20 -4.34
C VAL A 138 16.78 3.82 -5.67
N THR A 139 15.60 3.44 -6.19
CA THR A 139 15.09 3.97 -7.47
C THR A 139 14.81 5.47 -7.37
N ILE A 140 14.15 5.92 -6.30
CA ILE A 140 13.88 7.34 -6.06
C ILE A 140 15.19 8.15 -5.99
N ALA A 141 16.18 7.66 -5.24
CA ALA A 141 17.48 8.33 -5.13
C ALA A 141 18.21 8.37 -6.48
N ALA A 142 18.28 7.25 -7.20
CA ALA A 142 18.95 7.15 -8.50
C ALA A 142 18.28 8.05 -9.56
N SER A 143 16.95 8.05 -9.62
CA SER A 143 16.19 8.91 -10.53
C SER A 143 16.35 10.39 -10.17
N PHE A 144 16.36 10.75 -8.88
CA PHE A 144 16.57 12.13 -8.45
C PHE A 144 17.96 12.65 -8.83
N VAL A 145 19.00 11.85 -8.58
CA VAL A 145 20.39 12.20 -8.97
C VAL A 145 20.50 12.36 -10.48
N SER A 146 19.93 11.43 -11.25
CA SER A 146 19.91 11.51 -12.73
C SER A 146 19.19 12.78 -13.24
N MET A 147 18.02 13.09 -12.67
CA MET A 147 17.24 14.26 -13.05
C MET A 147 17.97 15.58 -12.71
N PHE A 148 18.62 15.65 -11.55
CA PHE A 148 19.39 16.81 -11.11
C PHE A 148 20.61 17.07 -12.02
N LEU A 149 21.31 16.02 -12.44
CA LEU A 149 22.47 16.12 -13.32
C LEU A 149 22.09 16.54 -14.75
N LEU A 150 20.93 16.10 -15.25
CA LEU A 150 20.51 16.40 -16.61
C LEU A 150 19.91 17.81 -16.75
N ASN A 151 18.98 18.21 -15.86
CA ASN A 151 18.30 19.50 -15.94
C ASN A 151 17.74 19.97 -14.59
N ILE A 152 18.34 21.03 -14.04
CA ILE A 152 17.91 21.65 -12.77
C ILE A 152 16.48 22.23 -12.83
N PRO A 153 16.05 22.94 -13.90
CA PRO A 153 14.71 23.55 -13.91
C PRO A 153 13.57 22.53 -13.87
N LEU A 154 13.72 21.43 -14.61
CA LEU A 154 12.72 20.35 -14.64
C LEU A 154 12.68 19.62 -13.30
N THR A 155 13.82 19.50 -12.62
CA THR A 155 13.94 18.87 -11.30
C THR A 155 13.11 19.58 -10.23
N VAL A 156 13.10 20.92 -10.25
CA VAL A 156 12.35 21.73 -9.28
C VAL A 156 10.84 21.57 -9.47
N ILE A 157 10.38 21.53 -10.72
CA ILE A 157 8.96 21.37 -11.06
C ILE A 157 8.45 19.99 -10.60
N THR A 158 9.18 18.92 -10.88
CA THR A 158 8.76 17.57 -10.48
C THR A 158 8.77 17.39 -8.97
N LEU A 159 9.75 17.96 -8.26
CA LEU A 159 9.77 17.93 -6.79
C LEU A 159 8.58 18.68 -6.18
N ALA A 160 8.17 19.81 -6.77
CA ALA A 160 6.97 20.54 -6.37
C ALA A 160 5.68 19.72 -6.60
N VAL A 161 5.57 19.01 -7.71
CA VAL A 161 4.43 18.12 -8.01
C VAL A 161 4.38 16.94 -7.05
N ILE A 162 5.52 16.29 -6.75
CA ILE A 162 5.60 15.21 -5.76
C ILE A 162 5.17 15.71 -4.38
N GLY A 163 5.66 16.87 -3.95
CA GLY A 163 5.26 17.50 -2.68
C GLY A 163 3.76 17.78 -2.62
N ALA A 164 3.19 18.33 -3.70
CA ALA A 164 1.76 18.57 -3.80
C ALA A 164 0.95 17.26 -3.76
N MET A 165 1.39 16.19 -4.44
CA MET A 165 0.73 14.88 -4.40
C MET A 165 0.77 14.25 -3.00
N VAL A 166 1.91 14.30 -2.30
CA VAL A 166 2.02 13.75 -0.93
C VAL A 166 1.10 14.51 0.03
N LEU A 167 1.07 15.84 -0.05
CA LEU A 167 0.20 16.67 0.79
C LEU A 167 -1.28 16.49 0.45
N ALA A 168 -1.62 16.39 -0.84
CA ALA A 168 -2.98 16.09 -1.28
C ALA A 168 -3.42 14.71 -0.78
N THR A 169 -2.57 13.70 -0.91
CA THR A 169 -2.86 12.32 -0.45
C THR A 169 -3.03 12.27 1.06
N SER A 170 -2.19 12.96 1.83
CA SER A 170 -2.32 13.05 3.29
C SER A 170 -3.60 13.77 3.73
N LYS A 171 -3.96 14.90 3.09
CA LYS A 171 -5.22 15.62 3.37
C LYS A 171 -6.46 14.82 2.96
N ILE A 172 -6.39 14.09 1.86
CA ILE A 172 -7.44 13.19 1.41
C ILE A 172 -7.58 12.01 2.39
N ALA A 173 -6.47 11.39 2.81
CA ALA A 173 -6.45 10.32 3.81
C ALA A 173 -6.97 10.77 5.19
N ALA A 174 -6.63 11.99 5.63
CA ALA A 174 -7.14 12.57 6.87
C ALA A 174 -8.64 12.92 6.80
N LYS A 175 -9.13 13.42 5.65
CA LYS A 175 -10.58 13.60 5.41
C LYS A 175 -11.32 12.26 5.24
N LEU A 176 -10.62 11.21 4.80
CA LEU A 176 -11.11 9.83 4.74
C LEU A 176 -11.32 9.21 6.12
N ALA A 177 -10.59 9.67 7.13
CA ALA A 177 -10.61 9.15 8.50
C ALA A 177 -11.87 9.55 9.30
N ASN A 178 -12.89 10.13 8.65
CA ASN A 178 -14.19 10.41 9.25
C ASN A 178 -15.17 9.28 8.91
N ALA A 179 -15.42 8.42 9.91
CA ALA A 179 -15.80 7.01 9.81
C ALA A 179 -17.25 6.69 9.37
N ASP A 180 -17.75 7.40 8.36
CA ASP A 180 -18.95 7.00 7.60
C ASP A 180 -18.60 6.68 6.13
N GLY A 181 -17.52 7.28 5.62
CA GLY A 181 -16.96 6.98 4.30
C GLY A 181 -16.04 5.76 4.23
N PHE A 182 -15.69 5.16 5.36
CA PHE A 182 -14.68 4.08 5.46
C PHE A 182 -15.18 2.77 4.83
N ILE A 183 -16.44 2.41 5.09
CA ILE A 183 -17.06 1.19 4.54
C ILE A 183 -17.23 1.29 3.02
N ARG A 184 -17.45 2.49 2.48
CA ARG A 184 -17.61 2.73 1.03
C ARG A 184 -16.29 2.85 0.25
N ARG A 185 -15.14 2.92 0.93
CA ARG A 185 -13.81 3.14 0.32
C ARG A 185 -12.89 1.93 0.35
N LEU A 186 -13.32 0.83 0.98
CA LEU A 186 -12.69 -0.46 0.77
C LEU A 186 -12.81 -0.84 -0.72
N PRO A 187 -11.84 -1.54 -1.32
CA PRO A 187 -11.81 -1.82 -2.76
C PRO A 187 -13.12 -2.40 -3.30
N ASP A 188 -13.85 -3.14 -2.47
CA ASP A 188 -15.17 -3.74 -2.78
C ASP A 188 -16.29 -3.32 -1.80
N GLY A 189 -16.09 -2.23 -1.06
CA GLY A 189 -17.05 -1.73 -0.08
C GLY A 189 -17.44 -2.79 0.98
N TYR A 190 -18.72 -3.13 1.06
CA TYR A 190 -19.26 -4.19 1.93
C TYR A 190 -18.80 -5.62 1.55
N ARG A 191 -18.23 -5.81 0.36
CA ARG A 191 -17.78 -7.14 -0.12
C ARG A 191 -16.28 -7.38 0.09
N THR A 192 -15.57 -6.45 0.73
CA THR A 192 -14.14 -6.61 0.99
C THR A 192 -13.89 -7.73 1.99
N ALA A 193 -13.16 -8.75 1.53
CA ALA A 193 -12.75 -9.87 2.36
C ALA A 193 -11.76 -9.41 3.44
N LEU A 194 -12.18 -9.50 4.71
CA LEU A 194 -11.31 -9.26 5.84
C LEU A 194 -10.43 -10.50 6.05
N THR A 195 -9.14 -10.41 5.73
CA THR A 195 -8.15 -11.45 6.02
C THR A 195 -7.52 -11.22 7.40
N GLY A 196 -7.31 -12.31 8.16
CA GLY A 196 -6.60 -12.29 9.46
C GLY A 196 -7.31 -11.49 10.56
N ASP A 197 -8.55 -11.83 10.91
CA ASP A 197 -9.33 -11.28 12.03
C ASP A 197 -9.39 -9.73 12.13
N GLY A 198 -9.21 -9.04 10.99
CA GLY A 198 -9.25 -7.58 10.94
C GLY A 198 -7.92 -6.91 11.29
N ALA A 199 -6.79 -7.45 10.83
CA ALA A 199 -5.44 -6.88 10.99
C ALA A 199 -5.31 -5.39 10.57
N ASN A 200 -6.23 -4.88 9.74
CA ASN A 200 -6.27 -3.47 9.30
C ASN A 200 -7.23 -2.57 10.12
N LEU A 201 -7.80 -3.08 11.22
CA LEU A 201 -8.73 -2.35 12.07
C LEU A 201 -8.14 -2.17 13.47
N SER A 202 -8.20 -0.94 14.00
CA SER A 202 -7.92 -0.69 15.42
C SER A 202 -8.89 -1.46 16.32
N GLN A 203 -8.49 -1.74 17.56
CA GLN A 203 -9.27 -2.51 18.52
C GLN A 203 -10.70 -1.95 18.71
N GLY A 204 -10.87 -0.63 18.78
CA GLY A 204 -12.18 0.02 18.83
C GLY A 204 -12.99 -0.07 17.52
N GLN A 205 -12.32 -0.10 16.37
CA GLN A 205 -12.98 -0.29 15.06
C GLN A 205 -13.49 -1.72 14.86
N ARG A 206 -12.88 -2.74 15.50
CA ARG A 206 -13.36 -4.13 15.45
C ARG A 206 -14.67 -4.33 16.22
N GLN A 207 -14.98 -3.49 17.20
CA GLN A 207 -16.23 -3.58 17.95
C GLN A 207 -17.45 -3.19 17.09
N LEU A 208 -17.31 -2.26 16.15
CA LEU A 208 -18.41 -1.81 15.29
C LEU A 208 -18.99 -2.94 14.41
N PRO A 209 -18.19 -3.77 13.69
CA PRO A 209 -18.69 -4.95 13.00
C PRO A 209 -19.32 -6.00 13.92
N ALA A 210 -18.81 -6.18 15.15
CA ALA A 210 -19.38 -7.12 16.12
C ALA A 210 -20.79 -6.67 16.57
N ILE A 211 -20.95 -5.37 16.88
CA ILE A 211 -22.24 -4.75 17.19
C ILE A 211 -23.19 -4.88 15.99
N ALA A 212 -22.72 -4.60 14.77
CA ALA A 212 -23.52 -4.73 13.55
C ALA A 212 -23.95 -6.19 13.30
N ARG A 213 -23.06 -7.17 13.50
CA ARG A 213 -23.40 -8.60 13.39
C ARG A 213 -24.44 -9.02 14.43
N ALA A 214 -24.30 -8.59 15.68
CA ALA A 214 -25.27 -8.86 16.72
C ALA A 214 -26.63 -8.20 16.43
N ALA A 215 -26.63 -6.99 15.87
CA ALA A 215 -27.84 -6.29 15.46
C ALA A 215 -28.59 -7.06 14.37
N VAL A 216 -27.87 -7.56 13.35
CA VAL A 216 -28.44 -8.35 12.25
C VAL A 216 -28.91 -9.73 12.69
N ALA A 217 -28.16 -10.39 13.58
CA ALA A 217 -28.54 -11.72 14.07
C ALA A 217 -29.83 -11.71 14.91
N GLY A 218 -30.23 -10.55 15.45
CA GLY A 218 -31.47 -10.38 16.19
C GLY A 218 -31.66 -11.34 17.38
N PRO A 219 -30.63 -11.63 18.21
CA PRO A 219 -30.79 -12.59 19.31
C PRO A 219 -31.73 -12.03 20.40
N PRO A 220 -32.55 -12.88 21.04
CA PRO A 220 -33.48 -12.44 22.10
C PRO A 220 -32.78 -12.11 23.43
N VAL A 221 -31.57 -12.65 23.65
CA VAL A 221 -30.74 -12.41 24.83
C VAL A 221 -29.34 -12.02 24.39
N LEU A 222 -28.79 -10.97 24.99
CA LEU A 222 -27.48 -10.42 24.68
C LEU A 222 -26.59 -10.43 25.93
N ILE A 223 -25.34 -10.84 25.79
CA ILE A 223 -24.33 -10.74 26.85
C ILE A 223 -23.20 -9.88 26.29
N LEU A 224 -22.87 -8.81 27.00
CA LEU A 224 -21.86 -7.83 26.61
C LEU A 224 -20.76 -7.79 27.66
N ASP A 225 -19.53 -7.96 27.19
CA ASP A 225 -18.33 -7.78 28.01
C ASP A 225 -17.67 -6.45 27.63
N GLU A 226 -17.77 -5.45 28.50
CA GLU A 226 -17.32 -4.09 28.23
C GLU A 226 -15.80 -3.97 28.45
N ALA A 227 -15.01 -4.55 27.54
CA ALA A 227 -13.56 -4.42 27.58
C ALA A 227 -13.11 -2.99 27.20
N ALA A 228 -12.95 -2.13 28.20
CA ALA A 228 -12.45 -0.77 28.05
C ALA A 228 -10.97 -0.69 28.44
N SER A 229 -10.07 -0.93 27.47
CA SER A 229 -8.76 -0.31 27.52
C SER A 229 -8.30 0.05 26.10
N SER A 230 -7.97 1.32 25.89
CA SER A 230 -7.40 1.93 24.66
C SER A 230 -8.34 2.37 23.50
N ILE A 231 -9.58 2.78 23.78
CA ILE A 231 -10.44 3.38 22.73
C ILE A 231 -10.35 4.91 22.78
N ASP A 232 -10.13 5.54 21.61
CA ASP A 232 -10.12 6.99 21.41
C ASP A 232 -11.52 7.61 21.63
N THR A 233 -11.57 8.80 22.23
CA THR A 233 -12.81 9.48 22.67
C THR A 233 -13.86 9.65 21.56
N ARG A 234 -13.44 9.73 20.30
CA ARG A 234 -14.37 9.85 19.17
C ARG A 234 -15.01 8.52 18.78
N THR A 235 -14.23 7.44 18.83
CA THR A 235 -14.71 6.08 18.49
C THR A 235 -15.61 5.55 19.59
N GLU A 236 -15.29 5.92 20.82
CA GLU A 236 -16.05 5.65 22.03
C GLU A 236 -17.53 6.09 21.94
N ALA A 237 -17.78 7.32 21.49
CA ALA A 237 -19.15 7.82 21.31
C ALA A 237 -19.97 7.01 20.29
N LEU A 238 -19.34 6.57 19.20
CA LEU A 238 -20.00 5.78 18.15
C LEU A 238 -20.29 4.35 18.61
N VAL A 239 -19.33 3.73 19.31
CA VAL A 239 -19.51 2.40 19.92
C VAL A 239 -20.65 2.43 20.93
N GLN A 240 -20.72 3.49 21.75
CA GLN A 240 -21.75 3.65 22.77
C GLN A 240 -23.15 3.81 22.16
N GLN A 241 -23.31 4.65 21.13
CA GLN A 241 -24.56 4.76 20.38
C GLN A 241 -24.99 3.43 19.73
N GLY A 242 -24.03 2.70 19.15
CA GLY A 242 -24.28 1.38 18.58
C GLY A 242 -24.73 0.35 19.63
N MET A 243 -24.14 0.42 20.82
CA MET A 243 -24.51 -0.45 21.93
C MET A 243 -25.90 -0.14 22.47
N ASP A 244 -26.22 1.14 22.68
CA ASP A 244 -27.56 1.58 23.14
C ASP A 244 -28.65 1.10 22.16
N ALA A 245 -28.40 1.25 20.85
CA ALA A 245 -29.31 0.75 19.81
C ALA A 245 -29.43 -0.78 19.79
N LEU A 246 -28.36 -1.50 20.13
CA LEU A 246 -28.35 -2.96 20.20
C LEU A 246 -29.12 -3.48 21.43
N MET A 247 -29.03 -2.77 22.57
CA MET A 247 -29.70 -3.14 23.82
C MET A 247 -31.22 -2.89 23.77
N ALA A 248 -31.68 -1.93 22.95
CA ALA A 248 -33.08 -1.58 22.85
C ALA A 248 -33.97 -2.78 22.49
N GLY A 249 -34.96 -3.06 23.35
CA GLY A 249 -35.95 -4.12 23.13
C GLY A 249 -35.44 -5.55 23.33
N ARG A 250 -34.27 -5.74 23.95
CA ARG A 250 -33.64 -7.06 24.18
C ARG A 250 -33.22 -7.23 25.64
N THR A 251 -33.29 -8.47 26.12
CA THR A 251 -32.74 -8.80 27.44
C THR A 251 -31.22 -8.79 27.36
N THR A 252 -30.58 -7.84 28.04
CA THR A 252 -29.13 -7.65 27.95
C THR A 252 -28.47 -7.80 29.32
N PHE A 253 -27.46 -8.66 29.41
CA PHE A 253 -26.53 -8.72 30.53
C PHE A 253 -25.25 -7.99 30.15
N VAL A 254 -24.85 -6.99 30.94
CA VAL A 254 -23.62 -6.22 30.68
C VAL A 254 -22.68 -6.35 31.85
N ILE A 255 -21.44 -6.76 31.58
CA ILE A 255 -20.32 -6.65 32.51
C ILE A 255 -19.80 -5.21 32.36
N ALA A 256 -20.33 -4.32 33.19
CA ALA A 256 -20.12 -2.89 33.02
C ALA A 256 -18.81 -2.41 33.66
N HIS A 257 -18.04 -1.64 32.89
CA HIS A 257 -16.86 -0.92 33.36
C HIS A 257 -17.03 0.61 33.23
N ARG A 258 -18.08 1.08 32.53
CA ARG A 258 -18.40 2.50 32.37
C ARG A 258 -19.51 2.98 33.30
N LEU A 259 -19.32 4.20 33.83
CA LEU A 259 -20.30 4.85 34.70
C LEU A 259 -21.68 5.01 34.04
N SER A 260 -21.71 5.38 32.76
CA SER A 260 -22.96 5.57 32.00
C SER A 260 -23.76 4.29 31.86
N THR A 261 -23.08 3.16 31.60
CA THR A 261 -23.68 1.84 31.44
C THR A 261 -24.26 1.36 32.76
N VAL A 262 -23.53 1.56 33.85
CA VAL A 262 -24.00 1.22 35.20
C VAL A 262 -25.20 2.09 35.60
N LYS A 263 -25.16 3.40 35.35
CA LYS A 263 -26.22 4.34 35.77
C LYS A 263 -27.54 4.11 35.02
N ASN A 264 -27.46 3.73 33.75
CA ASN A 264 -28.62 3.50 32.89
C ASN A 264 -29.17 2.07 32.98
N ALA A 265 -28.58 1.20 33.81
CA ALA A 265 -29.03 -0.17 33.96
C ALA A 265 -30.32 -0.27 34.79
N ASP A 266 -31.27 -1.09 34.33
CA ASP A 266 -32.52 -1.33 35.05
C ASP A 266 -32.30 -2.07 36.37
N CYS A 267 -31.30 -2.96 36.41
CA CYS A 267 -30.94 -3.74 37.58
C CYS A 267 -29.42 -3.97 37.59
N ILE A 268 -28.78 -3.61 38.68
CA ILE A 268 -27.34 -3.80 38.91
C ILE A 268 -27.18 -4.98 39.86
N MET A 269 -26.20 -5.85 39.57
CA MET A 269 -25.85 -6.99 40.41
C MET A 269 -24.38 -6.89 40.78
N VAL A 270 -24.09 -6.68 42.07
CA VAL A 270 -22.71 -6.58 42.56
C VAL A 270 -22.23 -7.96 42.94
N LEU A 271 -21.14 -8.41 42.34
CA LEU A 271 -20.47 -9.66 42.66
C LEU A 271 -19.23 -9.44 43.52
N GLU A 272 -19.08 -10.25 44.56
CA GLU A 272 -17.87 -10.35 45.37
C GLU A 272 -17.58 -11.81 45.70
N GLN A 273 -16.35 -12.27 45.48
CA GLN A 273 -15.92 -13.66 45.69
C GLN A 273 -16.84 -14.72 45.05
N GLY A 274 -17.41 -14.41 43.87
CA GLY A 274 -18.29 -15.31 43.14
C GLY A 274 -19.73 -15.41 43.69
N ARG A 275 -20.12 -14.51 44.62
CA ARG A 275 -21.49 -14.41 45.13
C ARG A 275 -22.07 -13.03 44.83
N ILE A 276 -23.37 -12.98 44.58
CA ILE A 276 -24.10 -11.71 44.42
C ILE A 276 -24.39 -11.20 45.83
N ILE A 277 -23.79 -10.07 46.19
CA ILE A 277 -23.92 -9.45 47.51
C ILE A 277 -25.01 -8.39 47.55
N GLU A 278 -25.22 -7.69 46.43
CA GLU A 278 -26.19 -6.59 46.31
C GLU A 278 -26.88 -6.66 44.95
N ARG A 279 -28.17 -6.31 44.93
CA ARG A 279 -28.99 -6.23 43.73
C ARG A 279 -30.01 -5.11 43.86
N GLY A 280 -30.11 -4.24 42.86
CA GLY A 280 -31.08 -3.14 42.86
C GLY A 280 -30.82 -2.13 41.75
N ALA A 281 -31.62 -1.07 41.71
CA ALA A 281 -31.37 0.06 40.82
C ALA A 281 -30.21 0.95 41.34
N HIS A 282 -29.65 1.78 40.46
CA HIS A 282 -28.54 2.68 40.79
C HIS A 282 -28.80 3.52 42.06
N ASP A 283 -29.93 4.22 42.11
CA ASP A 283 -30.26 5.13 43.21
C ASP A 283 -30.48 4.39 44.54
N GLU A 284 -31.07 3.19 44.48
CA GLU A 284 -31.30 2.33 45.64
C GLU A 284 -29.99 1.84 46.25
N LEU A 285 -29.05 1.39 45.41
CA LEU A 285 -27.75 0.88 45.85
C LEU A 285 -26.83 2.00 46.37
N ILE A 286 -26.94 3.22 45.85
CA ILE A 286 -26.25 4.39 46.40
C ILE A 286 -26.79 4.73 47.80
N ALA A 287 -28.11 4.70 47.98
CA ALA A 287 -28.73 5.01 49.26
C ALA A 287 -28.35 4.00 50.37
N GLN A 288 -28.17 2.74 49.99
CA GLN A 288 -27.74 1.67 50.90
C GLN A 288 -26.30 1.83 51.40
N LYS A 289 -25.46 2.65 50.74
CA LYS A 289 -24.05 2.89 51.09
C LYS A 289 -23.23 1.60 51.26
N GLY A 290 -23.59 0.56 50.52
CA GLY A 290 -22.95 -0.75 50.55
C GLY A 290 -21.69 -0.84 49.68
N ARG A 291 -21.37 -2.04 49.21
CA ARG A 291 -20.22 -2.33 48.35
C ARG A 291 -20.31 -1.59 47.02
N TYR A 292 -21.51 -1.49 46.45
CA TYR A 292 -21.72 -0.68 45.24
C TYR A 292 -21.26 0.77 45.42
N TYR A 293 -21.63 1.40 46.54
CA TYR A 293 -21.27 2.79 46.84
C TYR A 293 -19.75 2.98 46.96
N GLN A 294 -19.05 2.02 47.55
CA GLN A 294 -17.58 2.03 47.65
C GLN A 294 -16.94 1.95 46.26
N LEU A 295 -17.42 1.06 45.40
CA LEU A 295 -16.94 0.90 44.02
C LEU A 295 -17.22 2.16 43.18
N TYR A 296 -18.36 2.80 43.40
CA TYR A 296 -18.77 4.01 42.69
C TYR A 296 -17.98 5.26 43.10
N THR A 297 -17.78 5.46 44.41
CA THR A 297 -17.13 6.67 44.94
C THR A 297 -15.61 6.56 45.03
N GLY A 298 -15.02 5.36 44.87
CA GLY A 298 -13.60 5.12 45.05
C GLY A 298 -13.11 5.29 46.50
N HIS A 299 -14.01 5.58 47.44
CA HIS A 299 -13.71 5.67 48.86
C HIS A 299 -13.94 4.30 49.51
N ALA A 300 -12.86 3.71 50.02
CA ALA A 300 -12.95 2.56 50.90
C ALA A 300 -13.67 3.00 52.18
N VAL A 301 -14.92 2.57 52.34
CA VAL A 301 -15.56 2.62 53.66
C VAL A 301 -14.81 1.60 54.51
N GLY A 302 -14.17 2.10 55.58
CA GLY A 302 -13.30 1.34 56.45
C GLY A 302 -13.97 0.09 57.03
N ALA A 303 -13.13 -0.90 57.30
CA ALA A 303 -13.42 -2.11 58.06
C ALA A 303 -14.07 -1.82 59.42
#